data_AF-A0A7S0W057-F1
#
_entry.id   AF-A0A7S0W057-F1
#
_cell.length_a   1.000
_cell.length_b   1.000
_cell.length_c   1.000
_cell.angle_alpha   90.00
_cell.angle_beta   90.00
_cell.angle_gamma   90.00
#
_symmetry.space_group_name_H-M   'P 1'
#
loop_
_entity.id
_entity.type
_entity.pdbx_description
1 polymer ?
#
loop_
_entity_poly.entity_id
_entity_poly.type
_entity_poly.pdbx_seq_one_letter_code
_entity_poly.pdbx_strand_id
1 'polypeptide(L)'
;QPPGRQGGPQGQAAVVRSISPRMMSADRLFGYMDVKESLRWVDGVMSSVFRDMAGAGEGEDTPQQWLVLDGCMGGEWASMVERTLHEGGELMLSSQERVRKTSNMRTIFECDTLAHASPSLVSHGSVLCMSESDVGWSGHVRSWLNKVPEQHKSALLGRLLEDGKDDLIPSALQMLTTECSFVATINQNSLIHTVTSLLTATQGFRGGEQNEMGGTTLLANSGSSLSMHAVAPSDIFQSASALRTLCFALAWGLGAMLKNESRPKFSAWLRSVGVKFKADTRGGWAGLPTTGLVW
;
A
#
# COMPACT_ATOMS: atom_id res chain seq x y z
N GLN A 1 -14.64 30.50 14.01
CA GLN A 1 -14.60 29.17 14.64
C GLN A 1 -15.60 28.30 13.91
N PRO A 2 -15.20 27.24 13.18
CA PRO A 2 -16.18 26.30 12.66
C PRO A 2 -16.60 25.32 13.77
N PRO A 3 -17.85 24.82 13.73
CA PRO A 3 -18.48 24.12 14.83
C PRO A 3 -17.89 22.72 15.04
N GLY A 4 -17.94 22.28 16.30
CA GLY A 4 -17.35 21.03 16.78
C GLY A 4 -17.82 19.80 16.02
N ARG A 5 -16.84 19.00 15.58
CA ARG A 5 -17.05 17.60 15.22
C ARG A 5 -17.67 16.88 16.41
N GLN A 6 -18.97 16.60 16.34
CA GLN A 6 -19.59 15.60 17.19
C GLN A 6 -18.87 14.28 16.95
N GLY A 7 -18.24 13.75 18.00
CA GLY A 7 -17.59 12.45 17.97
C GLY A 7 -18.65 11.40 17.63
N GLY A 8 -18.41 10.65 16.55
CA GLY A 8 -19.08 9.36 16.36
C GLY A 8 -18.78 8.44 17.55
N PRO A 9 -19.51 7.32 17.68
CA PRO A 9 -19.26 6.36 18.75
C PRO A 9 -17.76 6.06 18.79
N GLN A 10 -17.12 6.33 19.94
CA GLN A 10 -15.72 5.99 20.14
C GLN A 10 -15.59 4.49 19.87
N GLY A 11 -14.94 4.14 18.76
CA GLY A 11 -14.70 2.74 18.43
C GLY A 11 -13.99 2.09 19.61
N GLN A 12 -14.43 0.89 19.99
CA GLN A 12 -13.76 0.10 21.01
C GLN A 12 -12.27 -0.03 20.60
N ALA A 13 -11.36 0.28 21.53
CA ALA A 13 -9.94 0.17 21.26
C ALA A 13 -9.62 -1.25 20.77
N ALA A 14 -8.81 -1.36 19.72
CA ALA A 14 -8.45 -2.61 19.10
C ALA A 14 -6.93 -2.73 19.02
N VAL A 15 -6.40 -3.87 19.47
CA VAL A 15 -4.98 -4.22 19.31
C VAL A 15 -4.88 -5.17 18.12
N VAL A 16 -4.15 -4.76 17.10
CA VAL A 16 -3.96 -5.54 15.87
C VAL A 16 -2.57 -6.15 15.87
N ARG A 17 -2.49 -7.46 15.62
CA ARG A 17 -1.25 -8.19 15.41
C ARG A 17 -1.30 -8.84 14.03
N SER A 18 -0.34 -8.50 13.17
CA SER A 18 -0.24 -9.07 11.82
C SER A 18 0.90 -10.08 11.75
N ILE A 19 0.65 -11.24 11.12
CA ILE A 19 1.62 -12.31 10.87
C ILE A 19 1.52 -12.70 9.41
N SER A 20 2.65 -12.87 8.73
CA SER A 20 2.71 -13.43 7.38
C SER A 20 3.13 -14.91 7.44
N PRO A 21 2.17 -15.88 7.42
CA PRO A 21 2.46 -17.28 7.75
C PRO A 21 3.44 -17.95 6.79
N ARG A 22 3.43 -17.55 5.51
CA ARG A 22 4.33 -18.09 4.47
C ARG A 22 5.80 -17.69 4.63
N MET A 23 6.09 -16.68 5.44
CA MET A 23 7.48 -16.23 5.63
C MET A 23 8.30 -17.17 6.52
N MET A 24 7.66 -18.16 7.15
CA MET A 24 8.30 -19.09 8.06
C MET A 24 7.78 -20.52 7.87
N SER A 25 8.57 -21.50 8.29
CA SER A 25 8.11 -22.90 8.32
C SER A 25 7.03 -23.11 9.36
N ALA A 26 6.21 -24.15 9.20
CA ALA A 26 5.17 -24.50 10.17
C ALA A 26 5.73 -24.68 11.60
N ASP A 27 6.92 -25.30 11.71
CA ASP A 27 7.66 -25.45 12.96
C ASP A 27 8.00 -24.12 13.64
N ARG A 28 8.42 -23.11 12.87
CA ARG A 28 8.72 -21.77 13.41
C ARG A 28 7.44 -20.97 13.72
N LEU A 29 6.35 -21.28 13.03
CA LEU A 29 5.06 -20.63 13.23
C LEU A 29 4.36 -21.14 14.49
N PHE A 30 4.23 -22.46 14.65
CA PHE A 30 3.48 -23.08 15.75
C PHE A 30 4.34 -23.63 16.89
N GLY A 31 5.64 -23.79 16.66
CA GLY A 31 6.58 -24.38 17.59
C GLY A 31 6.96 -25.81 17.22
N TYR A 32 8.11 -26.24 17.72
CA TYR A 32 8.67 -27.56 17.47
C TYR A 32 9.44 -28.07 18.69
N MET A 33 9.66 -29.39 18.72
CA MET A 33 10.52 -30.03 19.71
C MET A 33 11.96 -30.03 19.22
N ASP A 34 12.85 -29.33 19.92
CA ASP A 34 14.26 -29.32 19.57
C ASP A 34 14.92 -30.64 19.99
N VAL A 35 15.20 -31.48 19.00
CA VAL A 35 15.86 -32.78 19.20
C VAL A 35 17.32 -32.62 19.63
N LYS A 36 17.95 -31.46 19.36
CA LYS A 36 19.35 -31.19 19.72
C LYS A 36 19.50 -30.75 21.17
N GLU A 37 18.57 -29.96 21.67
CA GLU A 37 18.55 -29.48 23.06
C GLU A 37 17.65 -30.33 23.96
N SER A 38 17.84 -31.65 23.95
CA SER A 38 17.16 -32.56 24.89
C SER A 38 15.62 -32.56 24.83
N LEU A 39 15.02 -32.51 23.63
CA LEU A 39 13.57 -32.51 23.45
C LEU A 39 12.89 -31.34 24.17
N ARG A 40 13.52 -30.17 24.15
CA ARG A 40 12.92 -28.95 24.67
C ARG A 40 11.90 -28.40 23.68
N TRP A 41 10.73 -28.02 24.18
CA TRP A 41 9.75 -27.28 23.38
C TRP A 41 10.27 -25.88 23.06
N VAL A 42 10.26 -25.52 21.78
CA VAL A 42 10.52 -24.17 21.29
C VAL A 42 9.19 -23.63 20.77
N ASP A 43 8.74 -22.54 21.38
CA ASP A 43 7.47 -21.90 21.01
C ASP A 43 7.58 -21.18 19.65
N GLY A 44 6.52 -21.24 18.86
CA GLY A 44 6.42 -20.54 17.59
C GLY A 44 5.90 -19.12 17.72
N VAL A 45 6.01 -18.35 16.64
CA VAL A 45 5.53 -16.96 16.59
C VAL A 45 4.02 -16.89 16.80
N MET A 46 3.26 -17.76 16.12
CA MET A 46 1.80 -17.82 16.22
C MET A 46 1.36 -18.26 17.61
N SER A 47 2.00 -19.28 18.19
CA SER A 47 1.62 -19.78 19.51
C SER A 47 1.89 -18.75 20.60
N SER A 48 3.04 -18.07 20.57
CA SER A 48 3.34 -16.97 21.50
C SER A 48 2.34 -15.83 21.35
N VAL A 49 2.07 -15.38 20.12
CA VAL A 49 1.12 -14.28 19.86
C VAL A 49 -0.29 -14.65 20.30
N PHE A 50 -0.74 -15.86 20.00
CA PHE A 50 -2.07 -16.33 20.35
C PHE A 50 -2.23 -16.47 21.87
N ARG A 51 -1.19 -16.92 22.58
CA ARG A 51 -1.17 -16.99 24.05
C ARG A 51 -1.24 -15.62 24.69
N ASP A 52 -0.49 -14.65 24.20
CA ASP A 52 -0.55 -13.27 24.70
C ASP A 52 -1.92 -12.64 24.48
N MET A 53 -2.54 -12.89 23.32
CA MET A 53 -3.87 -12.38 23.00
C MET A 53 -4.93 -12.99 23.91
N ALA A 54 -4.86 -14.31 24.16
CA ALA A 54 -5.76 -14.99 25.09
C ALA A 54 -5.51 -14.55 26.55
N GLY A 55 -4.27 -14.20 26.90
CA GLY A 55 -3.87 -13.70 28.21
C GLY A 55 -4.25 -12.24 28.50
N ALA A 56 -4.69 -11.48 27.50
CA ALA A 56 -5.07 -10.07 27.65
C ALA A 56 -6.33 -9.84 28.52
N GLY A 57 -7.02 -10.93 28.91
CA GLY A 57 -8.23 -10.90 29.74
C GLY A 57 -9.49 -10.62 28.92
N GLU A 58 -10.64 -10.79 29.58
CA GLU A 58 -11.97 -10.54 29.03
C GLU A 58 -12.70 -9.51 29.91
N GLY A 59 -13.24 -8.45 29.30
CA GLY A 59 -13.99 -7.42 30.01
C GLY A 59 -14.44 -6.29 29.09
N GLU A 60 -15.41 -5.48 29.54
CA GLU A 60 -15.98 -4.37 28.76
C GLU A 60 -14.91 -3.31 28.41
N ASP A 61 -13.94 -3.11 29.32
CA ASP A 61 -12.79 -2.21 29.14
C ASP A 61 -11.60 -2.85 28.40
N THR A 62 -11.66 -4.15 28.07
CA THR A 62 -10.56 -4.81 27.36
C THR A 62 -10.65 -4.53 25.86
N PRO A 63 -9.53 -4.12 25.22
CA PRO A 63 -9.53 -3.87 23.79
C PRO A 63 -9.71 -5.17 22.99
N GLN A 64 -10.42 -5.09 21.86
CA GLN A 64 -10.58 -6.21 20.94
C GLN A 64 -9.21 -6.63 20.39
N GLN A 65 -8.92 -7.93 20.41
CA GLN A 65 -7.65 -8.49 19.94
C GLN A 65 -7.84 -9.01 18.51
N TRP A 66 -7.22 -8.37 17.53
CA TRP A 66 -7.31 -8.74 16.12
C TRP A 66 -6.03 -9.41 15.66
N LEU A 67 -6.15 -10.64 15.17
CA LEU A 67 -5.07 -11.36 14.51
C LEU A 67 -5.29 -11.30 12.99
N VAL A 68 -4.36 -10.68 12.28
CA VAL A 68 -4.36 -10.61 10.82
C VAL A 68 -3.32 -11.59 10.29
N LEU A 69 -3.77 -12.52 9.45
CA LEU A 69 -2.90 -13.50 8.79
C LEU A 69 -2.82 -13.14 7.30
N ASP A 70 -1.68 -12.57 6.89
CA ASP A 70 -1.44 -12.11 5.51
C ASP A 70 -0.67 -13.16 4.70
N GLY A 71 -1.34 -13.74 3.70
CA GLY A 71 -0.75 -14.66 2.74
C GLY A 71 -1.77 -15.59 2.10
N CYS A 72 -1.38 -16.26 1.00
CA CYS A 72 -2.27 -17.19 0.34
C CYS A 72 -2.67 -18.32 1.29
N MET A 73 -3.95 -18.65 1.28
CA MET A 73 -4.49 -19.74 2.06
C MET A 73 -4.03 -21.07 1.45
N GLY A 74 -3.06 -21.74 2.06
CA GLY A 74 -2.56 -23.03 1.60
C GLY A 74 -1.36 -23.54 2.38
N GLY A 75 -1.13 -24.86 2.33
CA GLY A 75 -0.05 -25.53 3.04
C GLY A 75 -0.41 -25.93 4.48
N GLU A 76 0.58 -26.43 5.22
CA GLU A 76 0.38 -27.04 6.55
C GLU A 76 -0.19 -26.07 7.59
N TRP A 77 0.13 -24.77 7.49
CA TRP A 77 -0.36 -23.79 8.44
C TRP A 77 -1.87 -23.56 8.34
N ALA A 78 -2.42 -23.58 7.13
CA ALA A 78 -3.86 -23.40 6.92
C ALA A 78 -4.64 -24.55 7.56
N SER A 79 -4.14 -25.79 7.47
CA SER A 79 -4.74 -26.96 8.12
C SER A 79 -4.67 -26.90 9.65
N MET A 80 -3.61 -26.33 10.22
CA MET A 80 -3.51 -26.10 11.67
C MET A 80 -4.52 -25.05 12.14
N VAL A 81 -4.70 -23.97 11.36
CA VAL A 81 -5.69 -22.94 11.68
C VAL A 81 -7.12 -23.42 11.47
N GLU A 82 -7.38 -24.24 10.46
CA GLU A 82 -8.67 -24.87 10.24
C GLU A 82 -9.11 -25.68 11.46
N ARG A 83 -8.24 -26.52 12.01
CA ARG A 83 -8.51 -27.28 13.25
C ARG A 83 -8.89 -26.35 14.42
N THR A 84 -8.20 -25.23 14.55
CA THR A 84 -8.49 -24.22 15.58
C THR A 84 -9.89 -23.63 15.42
N LEU A 85 -10.35 -23.43 14.20
CA LEU A 85 -11.70 -22.91 13.91
C LEU A 85 -12.80 -23.96 14.10
N HIS A 86 -12.52 -25.23 13.83
CA HIS A 86 -13.46 -26.34 14.02
C HIS A 86 -13.66 -26.71 15.49
N GLU A 87 -12.58 -26.80 16.27
CA GLU A 87 -12.59 -27.34 17.64
C GLU A 87 -12.90 -26.26 18.69
N GLY A 88 -13.96 -25.48 18.49
CA GLY A 88 -14.44 -24.52 19.48
C GLY A 88 -13.51 -23.33 19.75
N GLY A 89 -12.56 -23.05 18.85
CA GLY A 89 -11.62 -21.94 18.98
C GLY A 89 -10.35 -22.28 19.75
N GLU A 90 -9.99 -23.55 19.92
CA GLU A 90 -8.77 -23.95 20.64
C GLU A 90 -7.61 -24.24 19.68
N LEU A 91 -6.50 -23.51 19.84
CA LEU A 91 -5.25 -23.79 19.14
C LEU A 91 -4.56 -24.95 19.83
N MET A 92 -4.49 -26.09 19.14
CA MET A 92 -3.80 -27.29 19.62
C MET A 92 -2.38 -27.35 19.04
N LEU A 93 -1.38 -27.20 19.92
CA LEU A 93 0.02 -27.30 19.54
C LEU A 93 0.51 -28.74 19.60
N SER A 94 1.59 -29.05 18.88
CA SER A 94 2.24 -30.36 18.91
C SER A 94 2.78 -30.74 20.30
N SER A 95 2.98 -29.76 21.19
CA SER A 95 3.27 -29.96 22.62
C SER A 95 2.08 -30.49 23.44
N GLN A 96 0.92 -30.67 22.81
CA GLN A 96 -0.37 -30.94 23.46
C GLN A 96 -0.91 -29.76 24.30
N GLU A 97 -0.26 -28.60 24.25
CA GLU A 97 -0.83 -27.36 24.79
C GLU A 97 -2.09 -26.98 24.00
N ARG A 98 -3.13 -26.60 24.73
CA ARG A 98 -4.38 -26.09 24.18
C ARG A 98 -4.57 -24.66 24.64
N VAL A 99 -4.51 -23.73 23.70
CA VAL A 99 -4.76 -22.31 23.97
C VAL A 99 -6.14 -21.97 23.44
N ARG A 100 -7.06 -21.58 24.33
CA ARG A 100 -8.44 -21.26 23.95
C ARG A 100 -8.56 -19.80 23.54
N LYS A 101 -9.22 -19.55 22.41
CA LYS A 101 -9.59 -18.21 21.96
C LYS A 101 -10.59 -17.58 22.94
N THR A 102 -10.31 -16.34 23.35
CA THR A 102 -11.23 -15.52 24.15
C THR A 102 -12.29 -14.85 23.27
N SER A 103 -13.40 -14.43 23.89
CA SER A 103 -14.54 -13.81 23.22
C SER A 103 -14.22 -12.47 22.54
N ASN A 104 -13.20 -11.76 23.02
CA ASN A 104 -12.68 -10.50 22.46
C ASN A 104 -11.63 -10.70 21.35
N MET A 105 -11.31 -11.94 20.98
CA MET A 105 -10.39 -12.22 19.87
C MET A 105 -11.13 -12.33 18.53
N ARG A 106 -10.55 -11.77 17.48
CA ARG A 106 -10.99 -11.88 16.09
C ARG A 106 -9.80 -12.24 15.20
N THR A 107 -10.06 -13.02 14.15
CA THR A 107 -9.03 -13.45 13.21
C THR A 107 -9.49 -13.08 11.81
N ILE A 108 -8.61 -12.42 11.04
CA ILE A 108 -8.81 -12.07 9.64
C ILE A 108 -7.74 -12.79 8.84
N PHE A 109 -8.15 -13.36 7.70
CA PHE A 109 -7.24 -13.89 6.69
C PHE A 109 -7.25 -12.93 5.50
N GLU A 110 -6.08 -12.39 5.17
CA GLU A 110 -5.88 -11.59 3.97
C GLU A 110 -5.22 -12.48 2.93
N CYS A 111 -5.96 -12.78 1.85
CA CYS A 111 -5.48 -13.59 0.75
C CYS A 111 -5.98 -13.07 -0.59
N ASP A 112 -5.16 -13.23 -1.63
CA ASP A 112 -5.46 -12.92 -3.01
C ASP A 112 -6.41 -13.95 -3.66
N THR A 113 -6.27 -15.22 -3.28
CA THR A 113 -7.09 -16.31 -3.82
C THR A 113 -7.39 -17.39 -2.79
N LEU A 114 -8.58 -17.98 -2.90
CA LEU A 114 -9.03 -19.15 -2.13
C LEU A 114 -8.85 -20.46 -2.89
N ALA A 115 -8.16 -20.45 -4.04
CA ALA A 115 -8.01 -21.64 -4.90
C ALA A 115 -7.39 -22.86 -4.18
N HIS A 116 -6.59 -22.63 -3.13
CA HIS A 116 -5.93 -23.67 -2.34
C HIS A 116 -6.52 -23.84 -0.94
N ALA A 117 -7.58 -23.11 -0.60
CA ALA A 117 -8.28 -23.24 0.67
C ALA A 117 -9.20 -24.48 0.65
N SER A 118 -9.27 -25.21 1.77
CA SER A 118 -10.23 -26.30 1.91
C SER A 118 -11.67 -25.74 1.99
N PRO A 119 -12.68 -26.38 1.38
CA PRO A 119 -14.07 -25.93 1.49
C PRO A 119 -14.57 -25.86 2.93
N SER A 120 -14.01 -26.74 3.78
CA SER A 120 -14.29 -26.82 5.21
C SER A 120 -13.74 -25.61 5.97
N LEU A 121 -12.55 -25.11 5.66
CA LEU A 121 -12.04 -23.86 6.23
C LEU A 121 -12.91 -22.66 5.86
N VAL A 122 -13.33 -22.60 4.59
CA VAL A 122 -14.18 -21.52 4.08
C VAL A 122 -15.58 -21.57 4.71
N SER A 123 -16.12 -22.74 5.03
CA SER A 123 -17.46 -22.87 5.62
C SER A 123 -17.56 -22.38 7.07
N HIS A 124 -16.45 -22.29 7.80
CA HIS A 124 -16.41 -21.81 9.19
C HIS A 124 -16.19 -20.30 9.30
N GLY A 125 -15.83 -19.66 8.19
CA GLY A 125 -15.57 -18.23 8.11
C GLY A 125 -16.64 -17.48 7.34
N SER A 126 -16.60 -16.16 7.46
CA SER A 126 -17.27 -15.26 6.51
C SER A 126 -16.25 -14.81 5.46
N VAL A 127 -16.59 -14.94 4.18
CA VAL A 127 -15.74 -14.47 3.09
C VAL A 127 -16.22 -13.11 2.63
N LEU A 128 -15.32 -12.12 2.70
CA LEU A 128 -15.52 -10.81 2.09
C LEU A 128 -14.68 -10.74 0.81
N CYS A 129 -15.33 -10.80 -0.35
CA CYS A 129 -14.67 -10.62 -1.63
C CYS A 129 -14.60 -9.12 -1.93
N MET A 130 -13.40 -8.61 -2.18
CA MET A 130 -13.16 -7.22 -2.60
C MET A 130 -12.85 -7.18 -4.08
N SER A 131 -13.54 -6.34 -4.83
CA SER A 131 -13.26 -6.07 -6.24
C SER A 131 -12.21 -4.97 -6.38
N GLU A 132 -11.48 -4.96 -7.50
CA GLU A 132 -10.57 -3.87 -7.87
C GLU A 132 -11.29 -2.51 -7.96
N SER A 133 -12.60 -2.51 -8.21
CA SER A 133 -13.43 -1.30 -8.20
C SER A 133 -13.63 -0.72 -6.80
N ASP A 134 -13.62 -1.57 -5.77
CA ASP A 134 -13.94 -1.16 -4.38
C ASP A 134 -12.75 -0.42 -3.76
N VAL A 135 -11.53 -0.87 -4.08
CA VAL A 135 -10.27 -0.21 -3.71
C VAL A 135 -9.60 0.31 -4.97
N GLY A 136 -10.30 1.19 -5.67
CA GLY A 136 -9.79 1.76 -6.92
C GLY A 136 -8.65 2.77 -6.70
N TRP A 137 -7.98 3.10 -7.81
CA TRP A 137 -6.90 4.09 -7.85
C TRP A 137 -7.29 5.43 -7.24
N SER A 138 -8.57 5.81 -7.32
CA SER A 138 -9.07 7.08 -6.80
C SER A 138 -8.98 7.16 -5.27
N GLY A 139 -9.22 6.04 -4.56
CA GLY A 139 -9.04 5.94 -3.12
C GLY A 139 -7.57 6.11 -2.72
N HIS A 140 -6.67 5.48 -3.48
CA HIS A 140 -5.22 5.62 -3.27
C HIS A 140 -4.75 7.07 -3.44
N VAL A 141 -5.14 7.75 -4.53
CA VAL A 141 -4.75 9.14 -4.77
C VAL A 141 -5.32 10.08 -3.70
N ARG A 142 -6.58 9.90 -3.29
CA ARG A 142 -7.19 10.69 -2.21
C ARG A 142 -6.46 10.49 -0.88
N SER A 143 -6.10 9.26 -0.54
CA SER A 143 -5.31 8.93 0.66
C SER A 143 -3.94 9.60 0.62
N TRP A 144 -3.24 9.50 -0.51
CA TRP A 144 -1.96 10.18 -0.73
C TRP A 144 -2.09 11.71 -0.62
N LEU A 145 -3.12 12.32 -1.21
CA LEU A 145 -3.39 13.76 -1.09
C LEU A 145 -3.65 14.23 0.33
N ASN A 146 -4.16 13.37 1.22
CA ASN A 146 -4.32 13.71 2.63
C ASN A 146 -2.98 13.77 3.38
N LYS A 147 -1.92 13.14 2.87
CA LYS A 147 -0.56 13.23 3.41
C LYS A 147 0.20 14.45 2.88
N VAL A 148 -0.29 15.09 1.82
CA VAL A 148 0.32 16.27 1.20
C VAL A 148 -0.08 17.53 2.00
N PRO A 149 0.86 18.44 2.32
CA PRO A 149 0.56 19.72 2.96
C PRO A 149 -0.48 20.54 2.18
N GLU A 150 -1.40 21.20 2.90
CA GLU A 150 -2.57 21.89 2.34
C GLU A 150 -2.21 22.93 1.26
N GLN A 151 -1.05 23.57 1.39
CA GLN A 151 -0.51 24.55 0.42
C GLN A 151 -0.32 23.95 -0.99
N HIS A 152 -0.10 22.64 -1.08
CA HIS A 152 0.20 21.92 -2.33
C HIS A 152 -1.00 21.09 -2.81
N LYS A 153 -1.97 20.87 -1.92
CA LYS A 153 -3.11 19.97 -2.14
C LYS A 153 -4.04 20.50 -3.22
N SER A 154 -4.41 21.78 -3.20
CA SER A 154 -5.33 22.38 -4.18
C SER A 154 -4.79 22.38 -5.61
N ALA A 155 -3.50 22.67 -5.79
CA ALA A 155 -2.85 22.69 -7.10
C ALA A 155 -2.67 21.28 -7.70
N LEU A 156 -2.48 20.26 -6.86
CA LEU A 156 -2.35 18.86 -7.29
C LEU A 156 -3.72 18.20 -7.48
N LEU A 157 -4.69 18.50 -6.62
CA LEU A 157 -6.05 17.95 -6.67
C LEU A 157 -6.76 18.40 -7.96
N GLY A 158 -6.69 19.67 -8.31
CA GLY A 158 -7.26 20.17 -9.57
C GLY A 158 -6.59 19.63 -10.84
N ARG A 159 -5.35 19.11 -10.74
CA ARG A 159 -4.62 18.57 -11.90
C ARG A 159 -4.70 17.04 -12.01
N LEU A 160 -4.89 16.35 -10.90
CA LEU A 160 -4.87 14.88 -10.84
C LEU A 160 -6.28 14.27 -10.77
N LEU A 161 -7.29 15.01 -10.27
CA LEU A 161 -8.57 14.43 -9.84
C LEU A 161 -9.84 15.21 -10.21
N GLU A 162 -9.80 16.42 -10.80
CA GLU A 162 -11.03 17.22 -10.96
C GLU A 162 -11.95 16.74 -12.10
N ASP A 163 -12.94 15.90 -11.72
CA ASP A 163 -14.33 15.70 -12.18
C ASP A 163 -14.72 16.25 -13.59
N GLY A 164 -13.89 16.02 -14.61
CA GLY A 164 -14.06 16.59 -15.93
C GLY A 164 -13.53 15.71 -17.07
N LYS A 165 -13.85 16.08 -18.31
CA LYS A 165 -13.47 15.35 -19.54
C LYS A 165 -11.95 15.27 -19.81
N ASP A 166 -11.11 15.90 -18.99
CA ASP A 166 -9.65 15.99 -19.14
C ASP A 166 -8.89 15.44 -17.91
N ASP A 167 -9.45 14.45 -17.19
CA ASP A 167 -8.77 13.83 -16.05
C ASP A 167 -7.48 13.11 -16.49
N LEU A 168 -6.35 13.52 -15.93
CA LEU A 168 -5.03 13.02 -16.33
C LEU A 168 -4.81 11.54 -16.01
N ILE A 169 -5.23 11.10 -14.81
CA ILE A 169 -5.04 9.71 -14.35
C ILE A 169 -5.98 8.74 -15.10
N PRO A 170 -7.31 8.95 -15.16
CA PRO A 170 -8.22 8.17 -16.00
C PRO A 170 -7.80 8.11 -17.47
N SER A 171 -7.42 9.24 -18.07
CA SER A 171 -6.98 9.27 -19.47
C SER A 171 -5.68 8.47 -19.67
N ALA A 172 -4.74 8.55 -18.73
CA ALA A 172 -3.53 7.74 -18.76
C ALA A 172 -3.87 6.25 -18.66
N LEU A 173 -4.71 5.85 -17.71
CA LEU A 173 -5.13 4.45 -17.52
C LEU A 173 -5.90 3.92 -18.73
N GLN A 174 -6.76 4.73 -19.35
CA GLN A 174 -7.48 4.37 -20.57
C GLN A 174 -6.50 4.10 -21.71
N MET A 175 -5.58 5.03 -21.99
CA MET A 175 -4.55 4.87 -23.02
C MET A 175 -3.72 3.59 -22.76
N LEU A 176 -3.30 3.39 -21.51
CA LEU A 176 -2.52 2.22 -21.11
C LEU A 176 -3.26 0.91 -21.36
N THR A 177 -4.57 0.88 -21.14
CA THR A 177 -5.41 -0.30 -21.35
C THR A 177 -5.69 -0.55 -22.83
N THR A 178 -5.86 0.49 -23.66
CA THR A 178 -6.28 0.34 -25.06
C THR A 178 -5.14 0.21 -26.05
N GLU A 179 -4.03 0.94 -25.86
CA GLU A 179 -2.99 1.07 -26.89
C GLU A 179 -1.63 0.50 -26.49
N CYS A 180 -1.46 0.14 -25.22
CA CYS A 180 -0.20 -0.28 -24.66
C CYS A 180 -0.19 -1.71 -24.16
N SER A 181 0.99 -2.33 -24.24
CA SER A 181 1.25 -3.66 -23.70
C SER A 181 2.33 -3.58 -22.62
N PHE A 182 2.06 -4.25 -21.51
CA PHE A 182 2.98 -4.32 -20.38
C PHE A 182 3.91 -5.52 -20.48
N VAL A 183 5.10 -5.39 -19.90
CA VAL A 183 6.08 -6.49 -19.80
C VAL A 183 5.57 -7.58 -18.84
N ALA A 184 4.81 -7.21 -17.82
CA ALA A 184 4.23 -8.10 -16.82
C ALA A 184 2.79 -7.70 -16.48
N THR A 185 2.03 -8.59 -15.85
CA THR A 185 0.71 -8.29 -15.28
C THR A 185 0.85 -7.33 -14.11
N ILE A 186 0.24 -6.14 -14.20
CA ILE A 186 0.38 -5.09 -13.19
C ILE A 186 -0.99 -4.54 -12.85
N ASN A 187 -1.25 -4.38 -11.54
CA ASN A 187 -2.45 -3.72 -11.03
C ASN A 187 -2.35 -2.19 -11.24
N GLN A 188 -3.47 -1.57 -11.64
CA GLN A 188 -3.59 -0.11 -11.76
C GLN A 188 -3.16 0.61 -10.46
N ASN A 189 -3.47 0.08 -9.29
CA ASN A 189 -3.06 0.65 -8.01
C ASN A 189 -1.53 0.70 -7.85
N SER A 190 -0.82 -0.34 -8.31
CA SER A 190 0.65 -0.36 -8.27
C SER A 190 1.26 0.70 -9.19
N LEU A 191 0.67 0.93 -10.36
CA LEU A 191 1.08 1.99 -11.29
C LEU A 191 0.87 3.39 -10.70
N ILE A 192 -0.24 3.60 -10.01
CA ILE A 192 -0.51 4.89 -9.36
C ILE A 192 0.34 5.05 -8.10
N HIS A 193 0.65 3.98 -7.38
CA HIS A 193 1.59 3.99 -6.28
C HIS A 193 2.99 4.44 -6.72
N THR A 194 3.51 3.94 -7.85
CA THR A 194 4.81 4.42 -8.39
C THR A 194 4.78 5.89 -8.79
N VAL A 195 3.71 6.35 -9.45
CA VAL A 195 3.54 7.78 -9.80
C VAL A 195 3.50 8.66 -8.54
N THR A 196 2.67 8.32 -7.57
CA THR A 196 2.53 9.07 -6.30
C THR A 196 3.80 9.05 -5.46
N SER A 197 4.53 7.94 -5.45
CA SER A 197 5.84 7.82 -4.78
C SER A 197 6.89 8.71 -5.43
N LEU A 198 6.99 8.71 -6.77
CA LEU A 198 7.90 9.59 -7.50
C LEU A 198 7.55 11.06 -7.30
N LEU A 199 6.27 11.41 -7.29
CA LEU A 199 5.82 12.77 -6.95
C LEU A 199 6.24 13.17 -5.54
N THR A 200 6.06 12.28 -4.56
CA THR A 200 6.49 12.54 -3.17
C THR A 200 8.00 12.79 -3.08
N ALA A 201 8.79 11.92 -3.72
CA ALA A 201 10.25 12.00 -3.70
C ALA A 201 10.80 13.26 -4.38
N THR A 202 10.23 13.63 -5.53
CA THR A 202 10.70 14.78 -6.33
C THR A 202 10.29 16.12 -5.76
N GLN A 203 9.15 16.18 -5.06
CA GLN A 203 8.68 17.40 -4.41
C GLN A 203 9.34 17.61 -3.04
N GLY A 204 10.14 16.66 -2.57
CA GLY A 204 10.82 16.77 -1.28
C GLY A 204 9.83 16.93 -0.14
N PHE A 205 8.63 16.34 -0.24
CA PHE A 205 7.71 16.24 0.89
C PHE A 205 8.39 15.38 1.96
N ARG A 206 9.23 16.01 2.79
CA ARG A 206 9.61 15.50 4.08
C ARG A 206 8.33 15.44 4.88
N GLY A 207 7.64 14.30 4.79
CA GLY A 207 6.61 13.96 5.75
C GLY A 207 7.20 14.18 7.13
N GLY A 208 6.51 14.95 7.96
CA GLY A 208 6.78 15.01 9.38
C GLY A 208 6.38 13.69 10.04
N GLU A 209 6.96 12.58 9.60
CA GLU A 209 6.90 11.31 10.30
C GLU A 209 8.18 11.24 11.15
N GLN A 210 8.09 11.80 12.36
CA GLN A 210 8.92 11.29 13.45
C GLN A 210 8.35 9.91 13.80
N ASN A 211 9.22 8.90 13.74
CA ASN A 211 8.98 7.47 13.99
C ASN A 211 8.28 6.71 12.86
N GLU A 212 9.06 5.94 12.09
CA GLU A 212 9.25 4.50 12.29
C GLU A 212 10.34 3.97 11.34
N MET A 213 11.07 2.97 11.81
CA MET A 213 12.29 2.41 11.22
C MET A 213 12.00 1.75 9.86
N GLY A 214 12.52 2.30 8.75
CA GLY A 214 12.39 1.64 7.44
C GLY A 214 12.79 2.47 6.22
N GLY A 215 13.79 3.37 6.35
CA GLY A 215 14.24 4.19 5.23
C GLY A 215 15.41 3.55 4.48
N THR A 216 15.15 3.02 3.29
CA THR A 216 16.18 2.64 2.31
C THR A 216 17.04 3.87 1.99
N THR A 217 18.16 3.96 2.69
CA THR A 217 19.18 5.00 2.48
C THR A 217 20.02 4.55 1.30
N LEU A 218 19.60 4.91 0.08
CA LEU A 218 20.43 4.73 -1.11
C LEU A 218 20.96 6.08 -1.60
N LEU A 219 22.21 6.31 -1.19
CA LEU A 219 23.26 7.03 -1.91
C LEU A 219 23.01 8.50 -2.26
N ALA A 220 23.03 9.36 -1.24
CA ALA A 220 23.70 10.66 -1.40
C ALA A 220 25.10 10.53 -0.80
N ASN A 221 26.08 10.11 -1.60
CA ASN A 221 27.47 10.37 -1.26
C ASN A 221 28.23 10.98 -2.44
N SER A 222 28.81 12.14 -2.11
CA SER A 222 29.98 12.78 -2.73
C SER A 222 29.80 13.45 -4.09
N GLY A 223 29.80 14.80 -4.08
CA GLY A 223 30.70 15.52 -4.98
C GLY A 223 30.14 16.62 -5.89
N SER A 224 28.88 17.03 -5.79
CA SER A 224 28.45 18.28 -6.45
C SER A 224 27.52 19.10 -5.58
N SER A 225 28.12 20.13 -4.98
CA SER A 225 27.44 21.27 -4.39
C SER A 225 26.62 21.98 -5.47
N LEU A 226 25.35 21.59 -5.63
CA LEU A 226 24.32 22.50 -6.12
C LEU A 226 23.68 23.12 -4.89
N SER A 227 24.18 24.29 -4.51
CA SER A 227 23.51 25.18 -3.57
C SER A 227 22.13 25.50 -4.14
N MET A 228 21.11 24.78 -3.69
CA MET A 228 19.75 25.26 -3.80
C MET A 228 19.68 26.49 -2.91
N HIS A 229 19.69 27.67 -3.54
CA HIS A 229 19.12 28.85 -2.91
C HIS A 229 17.77 28.44 -2.30
N ALA A 230 17.57 28.78 -1.03
CA ALA A 230 16.29 28.65 -0.37
C ALA A 230 15.30 29.57 -1.10
N VAL A 231 14.63 29.03 -2.11
CA VAL A 231 13.56 29.70 -2.83
C VAL A 231 12.33 29.67 -1.94
N ALA A 232 11.70 30.83 -1.77
CA ALA A 232 10.52 30.99 -0.92
C ALA A 232 9.41 29.98 -1.32
N PRO A 233 8.60 29.49 -0.37
CA PRO A 233 7.56 28.48 -0.63
C PRO A 233 6.51 28.88 -1.68
N SER A 234 6.42 30.18 -2.02
CA SER A 234 5.51 30.73 -3.01
C SER A 234 5.96 30.57 -4.47
N ASP A 235 7.26 30.37 -4.73
CA ASP A 235 7.81 30.46 -6.10
C ASP A 235 8.15 29.09 -6.73
N ILE A 236 8.09 28.01 -5.95
CA ILE A 236 8.28 26.63 -6.45
C ILE A 236 7.15 26.22 -7.42
N PHE A 237 5.99 26.88 -7.31
CA PHE A 237 4.80 26.70 -8.14
C PHE A 237 4.64 27.72 -9.28
N GLN A 238 5.74 28.25 -9.84
CA GLN A 238 5.66 28.59 -11.26
C GLN A 238 5.22 27.33 -12.00
N SER A 239 4.01 27.36 -12.58
CA SER A 239 3.28 26.24 -13.20
C SER A 239 4.12 25.32 -14.09
N ALA A 240 5.27 25.82 -14.55
CA ALA A 240 6.27 25.11 -15.31
C ALA A 240 6.99 23.97 -14.55
N SER A 241 7.44 24.20 -13.31
CA SER A 241 8.26 23.24 -12.56
C SER A 241 7.43 22.04 -12.09
N ALA A 242 6.28 22.31 -11.47
CA ALA A 242 5.35 21.28 -11.01
C ALA A 242 4.84 20.39 -12.17
N LEU A 243 4.59 20.97 -13.34
CA LEU A 243 4.17 20.20 -14.53
C LEU A 243 5.30 19.32 -15.06
N ARG A 244 6.55 19.80 -15.09
CA ARG A 244 7.70 18.99 -15.49
C ARG A 244 7.89 17.80 -14.56
N THR A 245 7.76 18.01 -13.26
CA THR A 245 7.84 16.94 -12.25
C THR A 245 6.69 15.94 -12.41
N LEU A 246 5.48 16.41 -12.72
CA LEU A 246 4.33 15.56 -13.01
C LEU A 246 4.53 14.72 -14.27
N CYS A 247 4.97 15.33 -15.37
CA CYS A 247 5.29 14.60 -16.60
C CYS A 247 6.42 13.59 -16.39
N PHE A 248 7.43 13.93 -15.59
CA PHE A 248 8.50 13.01 -15.23
C PHE A 248 7.96 11.81 -14.43
N ALA A 249 7.14 12.05 -13.41
CA ALA A 249 6.55 10.99 -12.60
C ALA A 249 5.60 10.11 -13.41
N LEU A 250 4.84 10.66 -14.35
CA LEU A 250 3.98 9.88 -15.26
C LEU A 250 4.80 9.08 -16.26
N ALA A 251 5.85 9.67 -16.84
CA ALA A 251 6.74 8.98 -17.74
C ALA A 251 7.32 7.75 -17.05
N TRP A 252 8.00 7.93 -15.92
CA TRP A 252 8.69 6.84 -15.20
C TRP A 252 7.78 5.94 -14.39
N GLY A 253 6.68 6.44 -13.83
CA GLY A 253 5.74 5.64 -13.06
C GLY A 253 4.89 4.70 -13.91
N LEU A 254 4.45 5.17 -15.09
CA LEU A 254 3.59 4.40 -16.00
C LEU A 254 4.36 3.77 -17.16
N GLY A 255 5.32 4.49 -17.71
CA GLY A 255 6.06 4.10 -18.92
C GLY A 255 7.18 3.08 -18.68
N ALA A 256 7.70 2.95 -17.44
CA ALA A 256 8.77 2.01 -17.14
C ALA A 256 8.40 0.56 -17.45
N MET A 257 7.13 0.21 -17.26
CA MET A 257 6.63 -1.16 -17.37
C MET A 257 6.10 -1.50 -18.76
N LEU A 258 6.15 -0.55 -19.70
CA LEU A 258 5.71 -0.74 -21.07
C LEU A 258 6.77 -1.46 -21.91
N LYS A 259 6.29 -2.32 -22.82
CA LYS A 259 7.14 -2.92 -23.87
C LYS A 259 7.67 -1.85 -24.81
N ASN A 260 8.82 -2.12 -25.44
CA ASN A 260 9.50 -1.18 -26.35
C ASN A 260 8.61 -0.65 -27.48
N GLU A 261 7.67 -1.47 -27.99
CA GLU A 261 6.71 -1.08 -29.04
C GLU A 261 5.66 -0.06 -28.56
N SER A 262 5.32 -0.09 -27.28
CA SER A 262 4.26 0.73 -26.66
C SER A 262 4.81 2.06 -26.12
N ARG A 263 6.10 2.12 -25.75
CA ARG A 263 6.79 3.33 -25.27
C ARG A 263 6.67 4.56 -26.20
N PRO A 264 6.88 4.47 -27.54
CA PRO A 264 6.76 5.63 -28.40
C PRO A 264 5.34 6.17 -28.49
N LYS A 265 4.32 5.28 -28.47
CA LYS A 265 2.90 5.67 -28.46
C LYS A 265 2.56 6.44 -27.17
N PHE A 266 2.97 5.89 -26.02
CA PHE A 266 2.79 6.55 -24.73
C PHE A 266 3.54 7.88 -24.64
N SER A 267 4.77 7.96 -25.18
CA SER A 267 5.55 9.20 -25.23
C SER A 267 4.85 10.27 -26.08
N ALA A 268 4.28 9.89 -27.24
CA ALA A 268 3.51 10.80 -28.08
C ALA A 268 2.25 11.30 -27.37
N TRP A 269 1.52 10.41 -26.70
CA TRP A 269 0.36 10.76 -25.88
C TRP A 269 0.74 11.73 -24.75
N LEU A 270 1.79 11.44 -23.98
CA LEU A 270 2.25 12.30 -22.87
C LEU A 270 2.68 13.69 -23.36
N ARG A 271 3.28 13.78 -24.54
CA ARG A 271 3.61 15.06 -25.19
C ARG A 271 2.34 15.83 -25.59
N SER A 272 1.32 15.17 -26.12
CA SER A 272 0.04 15.80 -26.45
C SER A 272 -0.65 16.38 -25.21
N VAL A 273 -0.58 15.67 -24.09
CA VAL A 273 -1.09 16.09 -22.79
C VAL A 273 -0.30 17.30 -22.28
N GLY A 274 1.03 17.28 -22.35
CA GLY A 274 1.88 18.42 -21.99
C GLY A 274 1.61 19.69 -22.81
N VAL A 275 1.23 19.55 -24.08
CA VAL A 275 0.84 20.68 -24.95
C VAL A 275 -0.51 21.27 -24.54
N LYS A 276 -1.50 20.45 -24.15
CA LYS A 276 -2.78 20.93 -23.60
C LYS A 276 -2.57 21.79 -22.34
N PHE A 277 -1.74 21.32 -21.41
CA PHE A 277 -1.41 22.08 -20.19
C PHE A 277 -0.65 23.39 -20.48
N LYS A 278 0.15 23.43 -21.56
CA LYS A 278 0.82 24.65 -22.03
C LYS A 278 -0.16 25.67 -22.62
N ALA A 279 -1.28 25.22 -23.20
CA ALA A 279 -2.30 26.12 -23.74
C ALA A 279 -3.13 26.80 -22.63
N ASP A 280 -3.34 26.13 -21.50
CA ASP A 280 -4.09 26.66 -20.35
C ASP A 280 -3.28 27.67 -19.51
N THR A 281 -1.95 27.61 -19.56
CA THR A 281 -1.08 28.53 -18.84
C THR A 281 -0.63 29.67 -19.77
N ARG A 282 -1.29 30.84 -19.69
CA ARG A 282 -0.98 32.06 -20.46
C ARG A 282 0.39 32.72 -20.16
N GLY A 283 1.41 31.94 -19.79
CA GLY A 283 2.78 32.40 -19.57
C GLY A 283 3.76 31.55 -20.37
N GLY A 284 4.42 32.17 -21.35
CA GLY A 284 5.24 31.52 -22.37
C GLY A 284 6.22 30.46 -21.86
N TRP A 285 5.99 29.21 -22.28
CA TRP A 285 6.94 28.11 -22.18
C TRP A 285 7.87 28.10 -23.41
N ALA A 286 9.01 28.79 -23.34
CA ALA A 286 10.15 28.52 -24.20
C ALA A 286 11.04 27.50 -23.47
N GLY A 287 11.23 26.32 -24.06
CA GLY A 287 12.09 25.26 -23.50
C GLY A 287 11.32 24.13 -22.79
N LEU A 288 10.67 23.28 -23.60
CA LEU A 288 10.83 21.85 -23.39
C LEU A 288 12.13 21.46 -24.09
N PRO A 289 13.00 20.63 -23.51
CA PRO A 289 14.02 19.98 -24.29
C PRO A 289 13.29 19.16 -25.37
N THR A 290 13.38 19.61 -26.62
CA THR A 290 13.09 18.78 -27.80
C THR A 290 14.03 17.57 -27.86
N THR A 291 15.04 17.54 -27.00
CA THR A 291 16.02 16.48 -26.80
C THR A 291 16.05 16.06 -25.33
N GLY A 292 15.54 14.86 -24.99
CA GLY A 292 15.86 14.26 -23.68
C GLY A 292 14.78 13.44 -22.98
N LEU A 293 13.51 13.52 -23.37
CA LEU A 293 12.53 12.46 -23.05
C LEU A 293 12.58 11.40 -24.16
N VAL A 294 13.77 10.84 -24.32
CA VAL A 294 13.97 9.55 -24.98
C VAL A 294 14.08 8.57 -23.83
N TRP A 295 13.13 7.64 -23.79
CA TRP A 295 13.25 6.41 -23.02
C TRP A 295 14.36 5.54 -23.59
#